data_AF-A0A433PGB9-F1
#
_entry.id   AF-A0A433PGB9-F1
#
_cell.length_a   1.000
_cell.length_b   1.000
_cell.length_c   1.000
_cell.angle_alpha   90.00
_cell.angle_beta   90.00
_cell.angle_gamma   90.00
#
_symmetry.space_group_name_H-M   'P 1'
#
loop_
_entity.id
_entity.type
_entity.pdbx_description
1 polymer ?
#
loop_
_entity_poly.entity_id
_entity_poly.type
_entity_poly.pdbx_seq_one_letter_code
_entity_poly.pdbx_strand_id
1 'polypeptide(L)'
;MTGELVVGGIDAWQKSVALGQAILFRTRAMIKQMGMSDFRAVNIESLGAEHTYGSNSKAHATREVVLRITVHHDNKQALRVFGMELAPAATCMAPGITGLYGTPLATHSFFNFRSTLPGGGSGRPHPSPNLVHFSCLVPKSRVPAQLTVGAGETRIVKWEVEGVEGQHVSPPLEPATSATQVVKDVPTEKVILVKVAYGRSGDKGDCCNIGIIARDPKYYPYLKQALTEQVIADYMAHLCQGTVKRYELPGSYALNFVLTKSLGGGGLSSLRVDRQGKTYAQMLLSGIAVEVPIGLMAKLDGWEFEHAI
;
A
#
# COMPACT_ATOMS: atom_id res chain seq x y z
N MET A 1 14.53 4.78 -8.36
CA MET A 1 14.74 6.18 -7.92
C MET A 1 13.38 6.84 -7.76
N THR A 2 13.20 7.70 -6.77
CA THR A 2 11.97 8.49 -6.58
C THR A 2 12.31 9.97 -6.53
N GLY A 3 11.53 10.81 -7.21
CA GLY A 3 11.58 12.26 -7.11
C GLY A 3 10.22 12.83 -6.71
N GLU A 4 10.22 13.91 -5.94
CA GLU A 4 9.01 14.56 -5.43
C GLU A 4 9.03 16.06 -5.70
N LEU A 5 7.86 16.62 -6.02
CA LEU A 5 7.62 18.04 -6.27
C LEU A 5 6.29 18.42 -5.61
N VAL A 6 6.23 19.58 -4.95
CA VAL A 6 4.96 20.15 -4.51
C VAL A 6 4.36 20.96 -5.65
N VAL A 7 3.08 20.72 -5.94
CA VAL A 7 2.32 21.43 -6.96
C VAL A 7 1.13 22.11 -6.29
N GLY A 8 1.09 23.43 -6.37
CA GLY A 8 0.06 24.28 -5.79
C GLY A 8 -0.75 25.08 -6.82
N GLY A 9 -1.84 25.66 -6.33
CA GLY A 9 -2.71 26.57 -7.07
C GLY A 9 -3.88 25.87 -7.75
N ILE A 10 -4.45 26.54 -8.76
CA ILE A 10 -5.59 26.00 -9.52
C ILE A 10 -5.21 24.68 -10.20
N ASP A 11 -6.17 23.75 -10.22
CA ASP A 11 -6.07 22.43 -10.87
C ASP A 11 -4.78 21.67 -10.49
N ALA A 12 -4.39 21.73 -9.22
CA ALA A 12 -3.13 21.15 -8.73
C ALA A 12 -2.99 19.66 -9.09
N TRP A 13 -4.08 18.90 -9.00
CA TRP A 13 -4.12 17.50 -9.41
C TRP A 13 -3.83 17.31 -10.90
N GLN A 14 -4.62 17.90 -11.81
CA GLN A 14 -4.41 17.75 -13.26
C GLN A 14 -3.03 18.25 -13.68
N LYS A 15 -2.58 19.36 -13.08
CA LYS A 15 -1.25 19.93 -13.32
C LYS A 15 -0.14 18.97 -12.90
N SER A 16 -0.26 18.33 -11.74
CA SER A 16 0.72 17.35 -11.28
C SER A 16 0.82 16.14 -12.21
N VAL A 17 -0.31 15.64 -12.72
CA VAL A 17 -0.33 14.53 -13.67
C VAL A 17 0.34 14.93 -14.98
N ALA A 18 -0.02 16.10 -15.54
CA ALA A 18 0.59 16.62 -16.77
C ALA A 18 2.10 16.85 -16.61
N LEU A 19 2.53 17.40 -15.47
CA LEU A 19 3.92 17.64 -15.13
C LEU A 19 4.72 16.33 -15.04
N GLY A 20 4.18 15.31 -14.36
CA GLY A 20 4.80 14.00 -14.28
C GLY A 20 5.00 13.37 -15.65
N GLN A 21 3.99 13.44 -16.52
CA GLN A 21 4.10 12.95 -17.89
C GLN A 21 5.12 13.72 -18.72
N ALA A 22 5.19 15.05 -18.58
CA ALA A 22 6.16 15.88 -19.28
C ALA A 22 7.61 15.56 -18.87
N ILE A 23 7.87 15.40 -17.57
CA ILE A 23 9.19 14.99 -17.05
C ILE A 23 9.60 13.64 -17.62
N LEU A 24 8.70 12.65 -17.61
CA LEU A 24 8.96 11.33 -18.17
C LEU A 24 9.20 11.37 -19.67
N PHE A 25 8.37 12.10 -20.42
CA PHE A 25 8.51 12.25 -21.87
C PHE A 25 9.89 12.81 -22.25
N ARG A 26 10.30 13.89 -21.58
CA ARG A 26 11.61 14.53 -21.81
C ARG A 26 12.75 13.61 -21.42
N THR A 27 12.66 12.97 -20.25
CA THR A 27 13.68 12.03 -19.79
C THR A 27 13.83 10.84 -20.76
N ARG A 28 12.71 10.28 -21.23
CA ARG A 28 12.69 9.19 -22.23
C ARG A 28 13.37 9.59 -23.54
N ALA A 29 13.12 10.81 -24.02
CA ALA A 29 13.78 11.33 -25.21
C ALA A 29 15.30 11.43 -25.01
N MET A 30 15.75 11.95 -23.86
CA MET A 30 17.17 12.08 -23.54
C MET A 30 17.87 10.72 -23.42
N ILE A 31 17.31 9.75 -22.68
CA ILE A 31 17.94 8.43 -22.52
C ILE A 31 17.97 7.67 -23.85
N LYS A 32 16.95 7.84 -24.71
CA LYS A 32 16.94 7.28 -26.07
C LYS A 32 18.04 7.88 -26.94
N GLN A 33 18.24 9.20 -26.90
CA GLN A 33 19.34 9.87 -27.61
C GLN A 33 20.72 9.39 -27.13
N MET A 34 20.83 9.01 -25.86
CA MET A 34 22.05 8.43 -25.28
C MET A 34 22.20 6.92 -25.53
N GLY A 35 21.33 6.30 -26.35
CA GLY A 35 21.38 4.87 -26.68
C GLY A 35 21.01 3.94 -25.52
N MET A 36 20.28 4.41 -24.51
CA MET A 36 19.81 3.60 -23.38
C MET A 36 18.38 3.09 -23.61
N SER A 37 18.04 1.97 -22.97
CA SER A 37 16.67 1.42 -22.95
C SER A 37 15.67 2.35 -22.24
N ASP A 38 14.37 2.10 -22.43
CA ASP A 38 13.34 2.75 -21.63
C ASP A 38 13.30 2.20 -20.19
N PHE A 39 12.60 2.91 -19.30
CA PHE A 39 12.32 2.47 -17.93
C PHE A 39 11.61 1.12 -17.90
N ARG A 40 12.08 0.22 -17.03
CA ARG A 40 11.41 -1.07 -16.75
C ARG A 40 10.01 -0.87 -16.18
N ALA A 41 9.89 0.13 -15.31
CA ALA A 41 8.62 0.48 -14.67
C ALA A 41 8.65 1.93 -14.22
N VAL A 42 7.48 2.55 -14.23
CA VAL A 42 7.27 3.94 -13.83
C VAL A 42 5.98 4.04 -13.05
N ASN A 43 5.95 4.89 -12.03
CA ASN A 43 4.76 5.24 -11.26
C ASN A 43 4.69 6.75 -11.05
N ILE A 44 3.53 7.36 -11.29
CA ILE A 44 3.25 8.77 -11.01
C ILE A 44 2.07 8.82 -10.03
N GLU A 45 2.30 9.44 -8.88
CA GLU A 45 1.31 9.56 -7.80
C GLU A 45 1.11 11.04 -7.44
N SER A 46 -0.15 11.46 -7.38
CA SER A 46 -0.54 12.82 -6.96
C SER A 46 -1.08 12.75 -5.52
N LEU A 47 -0.19 12.80 -4.54
CA LEU A 47 -0.56 12.68 -3.13
C LEU A 47 -1.29 13.95 -2.68
N GLY A 48 -2.40 13.80 -1.96
CA GLY A 48 -3.32 14.90 -1.64
C GLY A 48 -4.54 14.97 -2.55
N ALA A 49 -4.55 14.23 -3.67
CA ALA A 49 -5.73 14.06 -4.54
C ALA A 49 -6.30 12.63 -4.47
N GLU A 50 -6.14 11.97 -3.31
CA GLU A 50 -6.60 10.60 -3.05
C GLU A 50 -6.10 9.57 -4.10
N HIS A 51 -4.89 9.74 -4.63
CA HIS A 51 -4.31 8.82 -5.63
C HIS A 51 -4.37 7.34 -5.21
N THR A 52 -4.17 7.07 -3.91
CA THR A 52 -4.20 5.70 -3.36
C THR A 52 -5.60 5.05 -3.45
N TYR A 53 -6.67 5.83 -3.56
CA TYR A 53 -8.05 5.35 -3.73
C TYR A 53 -8.40 5.00 -5.19
N GLY A 54 -7.55 5.35 -6.16
CA GLY A 54 -7.76 5.03 -7.57
C GLY A 54 -9.08 5.58 -8.11
N SER A 55 -9.90 4.72 -8.70
CA SER A 55 -11.23 5.09 -9.21
C SER A 55 -12.23 5.49 -8.12
N ASN A 56 -11.93 5.20 -6.84
CA ASN A 56 -12.77 5.56 -5.71
C ASN A 56 -12.43 6.94 -5.12
N SER A 57 -11.51 7.69 -5.74
CA SER A 57 -11.15 9.05 -5.33
C SER A 57 -12.33 10.02 -5.42
N LYS A 58 -12.44 10.89 -4.42
CA LYS A 58 -13.45 11.95 -4.29
C LYS A 58 -12.80 13.33 -4.20
N ALA A 59 -11.53 13.42 -3.81
CA ALA A 59 -10.83 14.68 -3.53
C ALA A 59 -10.01 15.22 -4.72
N HIS A 60 -10.62 15.44 -5.89
CA HIS A 60 -9.92 16.04 -7.04
C HIS A 60 -9.84 17.57 -6.99
N ALA A 61 -10.75 18.22 -6.25
CA ALA A 61 -10.78 19.67 -6.07
C ALA A 61 -9.78 20.13 -4.97
N THR A 62 -8.50 19.80 -5.15
CA THR A 62 -7.41 20.21 -4.25
C THR A 62 -6.56 21.33 -4.85
N ARG A 63 -6.05 22.21 -3.98
CA ARG A 63 -5.14 23.32 -4.34
C ARG A 63 -3.68 23.03 -4.05
N GLU A 64 -3.38 21.85 -3.48
CA GLU A 64 -2.03 21.43 -3.16
C GLU A 64 -1.91 19.91 -3.26
N VAL A 65 -0.89 19.44 -3.96
CA VAL A 65 -0.53 18.02 -4.05
C VAL A 65 0.98 17.84 -4.04
N VAL A 66 1.43 16.68 -3.59
CA VAL A 66 2.80 16.22 -3.82
C VAL A 66 2.79 15.29 -5.04
N LEU A 67 3.41 15.74 -6.13
CA LEU A 67 3.75 14.89 -7.27
C LEU A 67 4.91 14.00 -6.88
N ARG A 68 4.70 12.69 -6.85
CA ARG A 68 5.72 11.68 -6.62
C ARG A 68 5.90 10.84 -7.88
N ILE A 69 7.11 10.80 -8.41
CA ILE A 69 7.46 10.01 -9.59
C ILE A 69 8.52 8.99 -9.20
N THR A 70 8.22 7.70 -9.36
CA THR A 70 9.16 6.62 -9.11
C THR A 70 9.47 5.90 -10.42
N VAL A 71 10.76 5.74 -10.73
CA VAL A 71 11.25 5.05 -11.94
C VAL A 71 12.22 3.92 -11.60
N HIS A 72 12.16 2.85 -12.39
CA HIS A 72 13.05 1.69 -12.32
C HIS A 72 13.79 1.49 -13.65
N HIS A 73 15.11 1.33 -13.60
CA HIS A 73 15.96 1.13 -14.77
C HIS A 73 17.25 0.38 -14.37
N ASP A 74 17.80 -0.43 -15.28
CA ASP A 74 19.01 -1.22 -15.02
C ASP A 74 20.29 -0.38 -15.02
N ASN A 75 20.34 0.61 -15.92
CA ASN A 75 21.43 1.56 -15.99
C ASN A 75 21.25 2.73 -15.00
N LYS A 76 22.20 2.86 -14.05
CA LYS A 76 22.26 3.96 -13.07
C LYS A 76 22.35 5.36 -13.72
N GLN A 77 22.92 5.47 -14.93
CA GLN A 77 23.03 6.75 -15.63
C GLN A 77 21.68 7.25 -16.13
N ALA A 78 20.81 6.37 -16.65
CA ALA A 78 19.44 6.75 -17.03
C ALA A 78 18.66 7.33 -15.83
N LEU A 79 18.84 6.76 -14.64
CA LEU A 79 18.26 7.28 -13.40
C LEU A 79 18.84 8.64 -13.02
N ARG A 80 20.13 8.89 -13.26
CA ARG A 80 20.74 10.21 -13.04
C ARG A 80 20.15 11.25 -13.99
N VAL A 81 19.93 10.91 -15.27
CA VAL A 81 19.24 11.80 -16.24
C VAL A 81 17.86 12.17 -15.72
N PHE A 82 17.05 11.19 -15.30
CA PHE A 82 15.76 11.43 -14.67
C PHE A 82 15.86 12.40 -13.48
N GLY A 83 16.77 12.14 -12.53
CA GLY A 83 16.96 13.03 -11.39
C GLY A 83 17.43 14.45 -11.78
N MET A 84 18.07 14.61 -12.96
CA MET A 84 18.52 15.90 -13.50
C MET A 84 17.33 16.72 -14.02
N GLU A 85 16.31 16.04 -14.52
CA GLU A 85 15.16 16.66 -15.18
C GLU A 85 14.12 17.20 -14.19
N LEU A 86 14.19 16.80 -12.91
CA LEU A 86 13.28 17.27 -11.87
C LEU A 86 13.47 18.75 -11.50
N ALA A 87 14.72 19.24 -11.44
CA ALA A 87 14.97 20.63 -11.06
C ALA A 87 14.51 21.66 -12.11
N PRO A 88 14.78 21.47 -13.42
CA PRO A 88 14.23 22.33 -14.47
C PRO A 88 12.70 22.35 -14.52
N ALA A 89 12.04 21.30 -14.02
CA ALA A 89 10.59 21.27 -13.93
C ALA A 89 10.03 22.39 -13.04
N ALA A 90 10.72 22.72 -11.94
CA ALA A 90 10.29 23.77 -11.03
C ALA A 90 10.44 25.20 -11.59
N THR A 91 11.37 25.40 -12.54
CA THR A 91 11.70 26.74 -13.05
C THR A 91 11.13 27.03 -14.42
N CYS A 92 10.88 26.00 -15.24
CA CYS A 92 10.60 26.15 -16.67
C CYS A 92 9.35 25.40 -17.17
N MET A 93 8.62 24.70 -16.30
CA MET A 93 7.37 24.00 -16.67
C MET A 93 6.14 24.71 -16.08
N ALA A 94 5.13 23.97 -15.63
CA ALA A 94 3.86 24.53 -15.19
C ALA A 94 4.02 25.48 -13.97
N PRO A 95 3.22 26.55 -13.85
CA PRO A 95 3.31 27.48 -12.73
C PRO A 95 2.80 26.85 -11.42
N GLY A 96 3.37 27.28 -10.29
CA GLY A 96 2.97 26.81 -8.96
C GLY A 96 3.69 25.53 -8.52
N ILE A 97 4.92 25.30 -8.98
CA ILE A 97 5.76 24.19 -8.52
C ILE A 97 6.73 24.73 -7.46
N THR A 98 6.85 24.03 -6.34
CA THR A 98 7.80 24.33 -5.26
C THR A 98 8.28 23.04 -4.62
N GLY A 99 9.19 23.14 -3.64
CA GLY A 99 9.60 22.00 -2.82
C GLY A 99 10.18 20.87 -3.65
N LEU A 100 11.38 21.07 -4.20
CA LEU A 100 12.15 19.97 -4.81
C LEU A 100 12.52 19.01 -3.68
N TYR A 101 11.72 17.96 -3.48
CA TYR A 101 11.94 16.99 -2.43
C TYR A 101 12.66 15.75 -2.96
N GLY A 102 13.88 15.50 -2.46
CA GLY A 102 14.64 14.29 -2.73
C GLY A 102 15.19 13.69 -1.45
N THR A 103 14.49 12.65 -1.00
CA THR A 103 14.76 11.71 0.10
C THR A 103 14.98 12.29 1.50
N PRO A 104 14.16 11.90 2.49
CA PRO A 104 14.58 11.75 3.87
C PRO A 104 14.69 10.27 4.30
N LEU A 105 15.71 10.02 5.14
CA LEU A 105 15.95 8.85 6.03
C LEU A 105 16.12 7.43 5.43
N ALA A 106 17.38 7.03 5.22
CA ALA A 106 18.02 5.90 5.91
C ALA A 106 19.48 5.74 5.46
N THR A 107 20.39 6.51 6.06
CA THR A 107 21.74 6.13 6.52
C THR A 107 22.46 7.43 6.88
N HIS A 108 22.69 7.65 8.19
CA HIS A 108 23.70 8.59 8.62
C HIS A 108 25.06 8.18 8.02
N SER A 109 25.62 9.06 7.21
CA SER A 109 27.07 9.15 7.03
C SER A 109 27.41 10.63 6.93
N PHE A 110 28.07 11.11 7.97
CA PHE A 110 28.38 12.50 8.30
C PHE A 110 29.39 13.19 7.35
N PHE A 111 29.46 12.80 6.08
CA PHE A 111 30.41 13.38 5.12
C PHE A 111 29.79 13.48 3.71
N ASN A 112 29.13 14.60 3.42
CA ASN A 112 29.21 15.23 2.10
C ASN A 112 28.70 16.67 2.15
N PHE A 113 29.64 17.56 2.41
CA PHE A 113 29.50 19.01 2.31
C PHE A 113 29.73 19.43 0.85
N ARG A 114 28.67 19.66 0.07
CA ARG A 114 28.68 20.59 -1.10
C ARG A 114 27.30 20.69 -1.80
N SER A 115 26.54 21.72 -1.44
CA SER A 115 26.08 22.81 -2.34
C SER A 115 24.94 23.56 -1.66
N THR A 116 25.29 24.53 -0.83
CA THR A 116 24.39 25.52 -0.26
C THR A 116 23.99 26.53 -1.34
N LEU A 117 22.88 26.29 -2.03
CA LEU A 117 22.00 27.36 -2.49
C LEU A 117 20.94 27.56 -1.40
N PRO A 118 20.77 28.77 -0.87
CA PRO A 118 19.78 29.03 0.17
C PRO A 118 18.39 29.12 -0.49
N GLY A 119 17.51 28.12 -0.26
CA GLY A 119 16.10 28.22 -0.66
C GLY A 119 15.34 26.94 -1.03
N GLY A 120 15.89 25.74 -0.92
CA GLY A 120 15.15 24.50 -1.22
C GLY A 120 15.67 23.30 -0.42
N GLY A 121 14.93 22.92 0.61
CA GLY A 121 15.27 21.78 1.46
C GLY A 121 15.14 20.44 0.72
N SER A 122 16.18 19.62 0.86
CA SER A 122 16.41 18.26 0.33
C SER A 122 16.97 18.17 -1.10
N GLY A 123 18.02 17.36 -1.25
CA GLY A 123 18.87 17.31 -2.42
C GLY A 123 18.23 16.57 -3.60
N ARG A 124 18.92 16.59 -4.74
CA ARG A 124 18.54 15.84 -5.94
C ARG A 124 18.42 14.33 -5.64
N PRO A 125 17.39 13.63 -6.12
CA PRO A 125 17.24 12.21 -5.79
C PRO A 125 18.37 11.36 -6.35
N HIS A 126 18.76 10.35 -5.58
CA HIS A 126 19.84 9.44 -5.91
C HIS A 126 19.33 8.04 -6.28
N PRO A 127 20.00 7.34 -7.22
CA PRO A 127 19.65 5.96 -7.53
C PRO A 127 19.97 5.06 -6.33
N SER A 128 18.98 4.29 -5.88
CA SER A 128 19.14 3.20 -4.91
C SER A 128 18.92 1.84 -5.59
N PRO A 129 19.59 0.76 -5.12
CA PRO A 129 19.29 -0.60 -5.57
C PRO A 129 17.83 -0.97 -5.29
N ASN A 130 17.23 -1.72 -6.21
CA ASN A 130 15.92 -2.35 -6.01
C ASN A 130 16.13 -3.75 -5.44
N LEU A 131 15.71 -3.99 -4.21
CA LEU A 131 15.84 -5.30 -3.56
C LEU A 131 14.58 -6.12 -3.82
N VAL A 132 14.74 -7.37 -4.22
CA VAL A 132 13.62 -8.29 -4.44
C VAL A 132 13.75 -9.43 -3.44
N HIS A 133 12.68 -9.68 -2.70
CA HIS A 133 12.61 -10.81 -1.78
C HIS A 133 12.10 -12.04 -2.51
N PHE A 134 12.86 -13.14 -2.43
CA PHE A 134 12.46 -14.46 -2.88
C PHE A 134 12.54 -15.41 -1.69
N SER A 135 11.42 -16.11 -1.41
CA SER A 135 11.38 -17.15 -0.39
C SER A 135 11.55 -18.51 -1.04
N CYS A 136 12.40 -19.35 -0.45
CA CYS A 136 12.50 -20.77 -0.77
C CYS A 136 12.35 -21.61 0.49
N LEU A 137 11.99 -22.88 0.30
CA LEU A 137 12.03 -23.86 1.38
C LEU A 137 13.46 -24.35 1.54
N VAL A 138 13.95 -24.32 2.79
CA VAL A 138 15.24 -24.91 3.18
C VAL A 138 14.95 -26.12 4.06
N PRO A 139 15.52 -27.31 3.76
CA PRO A 139 15.36 -28.47 4.62
C PRO A 139 15.82 -28.16 6.05
N LYS A 140 14.97 -28.46 7.05
CA LYS A 140 15.28 -28.21 8.46
C LYS A 140 16.59 -28.88 8.90
N SER A 141 16.89 -30.06 8.34
CA SER A 141 18.14 -30.79 8.58
C SER A 141 19.41 -30.00 8.22
N ARG A 142 19.32 -28.99 7.34
CA ARG A 142 20.45 -28.12 6.97
C ARG A 142 20.60 -26.90 7.88
N VAL A 143 19.66 -26.64 8.78
CA VAL A 143 19.65 -25.45 9.64
C VAL A 143 19.94 -25.89 11.08
N PRO A 144 21.17 -25.69 11.61
CA PRO A 144 21.43 -25.96 13.01
C PRO A 144 20.68 -24.97 13.90
N ALA A 145 19.94 -25.46 14.91
CA ALA A 145 19.29 -24.62 15.91
C ALA A 145 20.09 -24.66 17.22
N GLN A 146 20.26 -23.50 17.84
CA GLN A 146 20.94 -23.34 19.12
C GLN A 146 20.02 -22.55 20.07
N LEU A 147 19.97 -22.97 21.34
CA LEU A 147 19.23 -22.33 22.40
C LEU A 147 20.19 -21.86 23.49
N THR A 148 20.15 -20.57 23.80
CA THR A 148 20.85 -19.96 24.92
C THR A 148 19.83 -19.21 25.77
N VAL A 149 19.82 -19.45 27.08
CA VAL A 149 18.90 -18.78 28.02
C VAL A 149 19.73 -17.94 28.99
N GLY A 150 19.58 -16.62 28.92
CA GLY A 150 20.36 -15.68 29.74
C GLY A 150 21.86 -15.83 29.50
N ALA A 151 22.63 -15.96 30.58
CA ALA A 151 24.07 -16.24 30.55
C ALA A 151 24.40 -17.75 30.63
N GLY A 152 23.40 -18.62 30.45
CA GLY A 152 23.59 -20.07 30.48
C GLY A 152 24.32 -20.62 29.26
N GLU A 153 24.65 -21.91 29.32
CA GLU A 153 25.31 -22.63 28.24
C GLU A 153 24.40 -22.76 27.00
N THR A 154 25.00 -22.60 25.82
CA THR A 154 24.32 -22.80 24.53
C THR A 154 24.16 -24.28 24.25
N ARG A 155 22.92 -24.73 24.02
CA ARG A 155 22.59 -26.13 23.69
C ARG A 155 22.14 -26.25 22.24
N ILE A 156 22.57 -27.29 21.55
CA ILE A 156 22.10 -27.61 20.19
C ILE A 156 20.69 -28.22 20.30
N VAL A 157 19.74 -27.62 19.60
CA VAL A 157 18.36 -28.13 19.48
C VAL A 157 18.27 -28.97 18.21
N LYS A 158 17.92 -30.23 18.36
CA LYS A 158 17.61 -31.10 17.22
C LYS A 158 16.14 -30.88 16.83
N TRP A 159 15.87 -30.74 15.54
CA TRP A 159 14.50 -30.71 15.05
C TRP A 159 13.85 -32.08 15.29
N GLU A 160 12.70 -32.11 15.97
CA GLU A 160 11.97 -33.35 16.31
C GLU A 160 11.38 -34.06 15.08
N VAL A 161 11.24 -33.34 13.97
CA VAL A 161 10.60 -33.83 12.74
C VAL A 161 11.51 -33.54 11.56
N GLU A 162 11.99 -34.58 10.89
CA GLU A 162 12.48 -34.45 9.52
C GLU A 162 11.30 -34.03 8.65
N GLY A 163 11.34 -32.81 8.12
CA GLY A 163 10.32 -32.39 7.16
C GLY A 163 10.39 -33.30 5.95
N VAL A 164 9.35 -34.10 5.71
CA VAL A 164 9.25 -34.92 4.50
C VAL A 164 9.10 -33.96 3.31
N GLU A 165 10.05 -34.01 2.39
CA GLU A 165 10.05 -33.18 1.18
C GLU A 165 8.75 -33.42 0.40
N GLY A 166 7.99 -32.35 0.12
CA GLY A 166 6.75 -32.42 -0.67
C GLY A 166 5.46 -32.78 0.09
N GLN A 167 5.49 -33.04 1.40
CA GLN A 167 4.26 -33.17 2.18
C GLN A 167 3.80 -31.82 2.75
N HIS A 168 2.86 -31.19 2.06
CA HIS A 168 2.07 -30.10 2.63
C HIS A 168 0.83 -30.68 3.31
N VAL A 169 0.73 -30.50 4.62
CA VAL A 169 -0.56 -30.70 5.30
C VAL A 169 -1.46 -29.57 4.84
N SER A 170 -2.51 -29.89 4.08
CA SER A 170 -3.54 -28.92 3.76
C SER A 170 -4.11 -28.37 5.08
N PRO A 171 -4.22 -27.05 5.26
CA PRO A 171 -4.88 -26.51 6.43
C PRO A 171 -6.28 -27.12 6.55
N PRO A 172 -6.80 -27.30 7.78
CA PRO A 172 -8.14 -27.83 7.98
C PRO A 172 -9.14 -27.11 7.07
N LEU A 173 -10.03 -27.87 6.44
CA LEU A 173 -11.10 -27.30 5.62
C LEU A 173 -11.82 -26.21 6.43
N GLU A 174 -12.00 -25.04 5.84
CA GLU A 174 -12.81 -24.00 6.45
C GLU A 174 -14.17 -24.62 6.81
N PRO A 175 -14.66 -24.46 8.05
CA PRO A 175 -15.99 -24.93 8.39
C PRO A 175 -16.96 -24.35 7.38
N ALA A 176 -17.82 -25.20 6.80
CA ALA A 176 -18.76 -24.81 5.77
C ALA A 176 -19.42 -23.48 6.16
N THR A 177 -19.41 -22.50 5.25
CA THR A 177 -19.97 -21.18 5.48
C THR A 177 -21.39 -21.32 5.99
N SER A 178 -21.59 -21.25 7.31
CA SER A 178 -22.94 -21.29 7.87
C SER A 178 -23.64 -20.06 7.34
N ALA A 179 -24.69 -20.27 6.54
CA ALA A 179 -25.55 -19.21 6.06
C ALA A 179 -26.03 -18.43 7.29
N THR A 180 -25.53 -17.20 7.43
CA THR A 180 -25.96 -16.37 8.56
C THR A 180 -27.34 -15.86 8.21
N GLN A 181 -28.34 -16.22 9.02
CA GLN A 181 -29.70 -15.77 8.81
C GLN A 181 -29.78 -14.27 9.13
N VAL A 182 -29.70 -13.46 8.09
CA VAL A 182 -30.09 -12.05 8.16
C VAL A 182 -31.60 -11.98 8.02
N VAL A 183 -32.27 -11.27 8.93
CA VAL A 183 -33.73 -11.09 8.89
C VAL A 183 -34.05 -10.19 7.70
N LYS A 184 -34.71 -10.75 6.67
CA LYS A 184 -34.93 -10.08 5.38
C LYS A 184 -35.98 -8.96 5.42
N ASP A 185 -36.76 -8.88 6.50
CA ASP A 185 -37.94 -8.01 6.59
C ASP A 185 -37.79 -6.86 7.60
N VAL A 186 -36.55 -6.51 7.97
CA VAL A 186 -36.26 -5.38 8.86
C VAL A 186 -35.78 -4.19 8.04
N PRO A 187 -36.30 -2.96 8.26
CA PRO A 187 -35.77 -1.76 7.64
C PRO A 187 -34.26 -1.61 7.89
N THR A 188 -33.50 -1.44 6.81
CA THR A 188 -32.04 -1.22 6.83
C THR A 188 -31.68 0.19 6.36
N GLU A 189 -30.49 0.64 6.75
CA GLU A 189 -29.87 1.88 6.28
C GLU A 189 -28.45 1.58 5.77
N LYS A 190 -27.98 2.34 4.77
CA LYS A 190 -26.60 2.26 4.30
C LYS A 190 -25.67 3.04 5.20
N VAL A 191 -24.69 2.34 5.76
CA VAL A 191 -23.75 2.86 6.75
C VAL A 191 -22.33 2.67 6.25
N ILE A 192 -21.51 3.70 6.34
CA ILE A 192 -20.10 3.57 5.99
C ILE A 192 -19.40 2.58 6.94
N LEU A 193 -18.57 1.70 6.37
CA LEU A 193 -18.02 0.53 7.05
C LEU A 193 -17.27 0.91 8.34
N VAL A 194 -16.56 2.05 8.36
CA VAL A 194 -15.83 2.53 9.55
C VAL A 194 -16.72 2.70 10.80
N LYS A 195 -18.02 2.97 10.64
CA LYS A 195 -18.95 3.13 11.77
C LYS A 195 -19.31 1.81 12.44
N VAL A 196 -19.22 0.69 11.73
CA VAL A 196 -19.69 -0.64 12.20
C VAL A 196 -18.58 -1.69 12.29
N ALA A 197 -17.38 -1.38 11.79
CA ALA A 197 -16.23 -2.26 11.84
C ALA A 197 -14.93 -1.51 12.20
N TYR A 198 -13.97 -2.25 12.75
CA TYR A 198 -12.55 -1.88 12.75
C TYR A 198 -11.84 -2.64 11.64
N GLY A 199 -10.70 -2.13 11.19
CA GLY A 199 -9.91 -2.81 10.17
C GLY A 199 -8.43 -2.51 10.25
N ARG A 200 -7.62 -3.50 9.90
CA ARG A 200 -6.17 -3.39 9.73
C ARG A 200 -5.70 -4.21 8.54
N SER A 201 -4.60 -3.78 7.93
CA SER A 201 -3.98 -4.49 6.83
C SER A 201 -2.47 -4.60 7.02
N GLY A 202 -1.88 -5.59 6.36
CA GLY A 202 -0.44 -5.88 6.42
C GLY A 202 0.04 -6.63 5.18
N ASP A 203 1.36 -6.62 4.96
CA ASP A 203 2.00 -7.28 3.84
C ASP A 203 2.62 -8.63 4.18
N LYS A 204 2.61 -9.52 3.19
CA LYS A 204 3.46 -10.71 3.14
C LYS A 204 3.99 -10.88 1.73
N GLY A 205 5.16 -10.30 1.45
CA GLY A 205 5.71 -10.27 0.11
C GLY A 205 4.86 -9.39 -0.80
N ASP A 206 4.38 -9.93 -1.93
CA ASP A 206 3.46 -9.22 -2.84
C ASP A 206 1.97 -9.48 -2.54
N CYS A 207 1.67 -10.08 -1.39
CA CYS A 207 0.31 -10.26 -0.91
C CYS A 207 0.00 -9.28 0.21
N CYS A 208 -1.25 -8.84 0.32
CA CYS A 208 -1.75 -8.04 1.43
C CYS A 208 -2.93 -8.75 2.09
N ASN A 209 -2.94 -8.81 3.42
CA ASN A 209 -4.11 -9.23 4.16
C ASN A 209 -4.87 -8.01 4.70
N ILE A 210 -6.20 -8.08 4.69
CA ILE A 210 -7.09 -7.06 5.25
C ILE A 210 -8.04 -7.74 6.23
N GLY A 211 -7.85 -7.48 7.52
CA GLY A 211 -8.75 -7.94 8.58
C GLY A 211 -9.81 -6.88 8.86
N ILE A 212 -11.08 -7.29 8.87
CA ILE A 212 -12.24 -6.49 9.25
C ILE A 212 -12.91 -7.18 10.44
N ILE A 213 -13.08 -6.47 11.55
CA ILE A 213 -13.72 -6.99 12.76
C ILE A 213 -14.95 -6.14 13.09
N ALA A 214 -16.08 -6.78 13.37
CA ALA A 214 -17.29 -6.08 13.76
C ALA A 214 -17.06 -5.31 15.08
N ARG A 215 -17.54 -4.06 15.16
CA ARG A 215 -17.49 -3.27 16.41
C ARG A 215 -18.37 -3.84 17.50
N ASP A 216 -19.52 -4.39 17.09
CA ASP A 216 -20.45 -5.14 17.94
C ASP A 216 -20.73 -6.47 17.21
N PRO A 217 -20.71 -7.62 17.90
CA PRO A 217 -21.05 -8.92 17.33
C PRO A 217 -22.37 -8.92 16.52
N LYS A 218 -23.33 -8.06 16.86
CA LYS A 218 -24.61 -7.93 16.15
C LYS A 218 -24.45 -7.44 14.70
N TYR A 219 -23.37 -6.74 14.36
CA TYR A 219 -23.11 -6.31 12.99
C TYR A 219 -22.50 -7.42 12.11
N TYR A 220 -21.90 -8.44 12.72
CA TYR A 220 -21.17 -9.49 12.00
C TYR A 220 -21.97 -10.19 10.90
N PRO A 221 -23.25 -10.58 11.08
CA PRO A 221 -24.06 -11.15 10.01
C PRO A 221 -24.16 -10.27 8.76
N TYR A 222 -24.35 -8.96 8.95
CA TYR A 222 -24.49 -7.98 7.87
C TYR A 222 -23.15 -7.73 7.17
N LEU A 223 -22.07 -7.65 7.93
CA LEU A 223 -20.71 -7.55 7.38
C LEU A 223 -20.34 -8.78 6.55
N LYS A 224 -20.63 -9.98 7.05
CA LYS A 224 -20.37 -11.24 6.36
C LYS A 224 -21.18 -11.37 5.07
N GLN A 225 -22.42 -10.89 5.04
CA GLN A 225 -23.24 -10.87 3.83
C GLN A 225 -22.73 -9.84 2.81
N ALA A 226 -22.40 -8.63 3.25
CA ALA A 226 -22.04 -7.52 2.36
C ALA A 226 -20.60 -7.63 1.82
N LEU A 227 -19.63 -8.03 2.67
CA LEU A 227 -18.22 -8.09 2.32
C LEU A 227 -17.87 -9.45 1.72
N THR A 228 -18.16 -9.60 0.44
CA THR A 228 -17.80 -10.77 -0.36
C THR A 228 -16.40 -10.62 -0.98
N GLU A 229 -15.81 -11.73 -1.43
CA GLU A 229 -14.55 -11.70 -2.19
C GLU A 229 -14.65 -10.77 -3.42
N GLN A 230 -15.79 -10.81 -4.13
CA GLN A 230 -16.04 -9.98 -5.30
C GLN A 230 -16.10 -8.49 -4.97
N VAL A 231 -16.82 -8.10 -3.91
CA VAL A 231 -16.93 -6.69 -3.50
C VAL A 231 -15.55 -6.11 -3.17
N ILE A 232 -14.70 -6.88 -2.48
CA ILE A 232 -13.32 -6.45 -2.18
C ILE A 232 -12.45 -6.43 -3.43
N ALA A 233 -12.60 -7.40 -4.32
CA ALA A 233 -11.88 -7.45 -5.59
C ALA A 233 -12.20 -6.24 -6.48
N ASP A 234 -13.49 -5.90 -6.62
CA ASP A 234 -13.95 -4.77 -7.42
C ASP A 234 -13.45 -3.45 -6.85
N TYR A 235 -13.59 -3.25 -5.53
CA TYR A 235 -13.14 -2.04 -4.86
C TYR A 235 -11.61 -1.84 -4.96
N MET A 236 -10.84 -2.93 -4.92
CA MET A 236 -9.38 -2.93 -4.94
C MET A 236 -8.79 -3.19 -6.34
N ALA A 237 -9.60 -3.15 -7.41
CA ALA A 237 -9.18 -3.52 -8.76
C ALA A 237 -8.02 -2.66 -9.30
N HIS A 238 -7.88 -1.41 -8.83
CA HIS A 238 -6.76 -0.53 -9.18
C HIS A 238 -5.43 -0.96 -8.56
N LEU A 239 -5.44 -1.84 -7.56
CA LEU A 239 -4.26 -2.27 -6.80
C LEU A 239 -3.98 -3.77 -6.93
N CYS A 240 -5.02 -4.60 -6.89
CA CYS A 240 -4.96 -6.06 -6.84
C CYS A 240 -5.00 -6.68 -8.24
N GLN A 241 -3.90 -7.31 -8.66
CA GLN A 241 -3.79 -8.00 -9.96
C GLN A 241 -3.93 -9.52 -9.86
N GLY A 242 -4.10 -10.05 -8.66
CA GLY A 242 -4.30 -11.47 -8.39
C GLY A 242 -5.72 -11.76 -7.93
N THR A 243 -5.81 -12.63 -6.92
CA THR A 243 -7.06 -13.14 -6.36
C THR A 243 -7.35 -12.51 -5.01
N VAL A 244 -8.63 -12.41 -4.66
CA VAL A 244 -9.08 -12.10 -3.29
C VAL A 244 -9.67 -13.37 -2.69
N LYS A 245 -9.16 -13.79 -1.54
CA LYS A 245 -9.71 -14.91 -0.78
C LYS A 245 -10.21 -14.44 0.57
N ARG A 246 -11.44 -14.78 0.93
CA ARG A 246 -12.05 -14.45 2.22
C ARG A 246 -11.95 -15.65 3.16
N TYR A 247 -11.52 -15.37 4.38
CA TYR A 247 -11.46 -16.28 5.51
C TYR A 247 -12.38 -15.75 6.61
N GLU A 248 -13.26 -16.60 7.13
CA GLU A 248 -14.19 -16.24 8.20
C GLU A 248 -13.62 -16.62 9.57
N LEU A 249 -13.66 -15.69 10.52
CA LEU A 249 -13.24 -15.89 11.90
C LEU A 249 -14.42 -15.62 12.84
N PRO A 250 -15.43 -16.53 12.90
CA PRO A 250 -16.65 -16.29 13.66
C PRO A 250 -16.42 -16.11 15.15
N GLY A 251 -15.40 -16.76 15.73
CA GLY A 251 -15.06 -16.62 17.15
C GLY A 251 -14.61 -15.21 17.55
N SER A 252 -14.11 -14.42 16.60
CA SER A 252 -13.74 -13.01 16.80
C SER A 252 -14.65 -12.04 16.04
N TYR A 253 -15.74 -12.53 15.45
CA TYR A 253 -16.66 -11.72 14.63
C TYR A 253 -15.93 -10.95 13.52
N ALA A 254 -14.96 -11.61 12.87
CA ALA A 254 -14.07 -10.99 11.91
C ALA A 254 -14.03 -11.72 10.56
N LEU A 255 -13.61 -10.99 9.53
CA LEU A 255 -13.35 -11.46 8.18
C LEU A 255 -11.91 -11.08 7.83
N ASN A 256 -11.14 -11.99 7.24
CA ASN A 256 -9.81 -11.70 6.73
C ASN A 256 -9.78 -11.94 5.23
N PHE A 257 -9.37 -10.93 4.47
CA PHE A 257 -9.24 -11.01 3.02
C PHE A 257 -7.75 -11.06 2.68
N VAL A 258 -7.34 -12.06 1.88
CA VAL A 258 -5.98 -12.15 1.35
C VAL A 258 -6.01 -11.80 -0.12
N LEU A 259 -5.35 -10.71 -0.47
CA LEU A 259 -5.20 -10.19 -1.81
C LEU A 259 -3.82 -10.60 -2.32
N THR A 260 -3.76 -11.35 -3.43
CA THR A 260 -2.49 -11.74 -4.06
C THR A 260 -2.10 -10.76 -5.16
N LYS A 261 -0.80 -10.57 -5.38
CA LYS A 261 -0.25 -9.63 -6.38
C LYS A 261 -0.83 -8.21 -6.24
N SER A 262 -0.92 -7.72 -5.02
CA SER A 262 -1.60 -6.46 -4.71
C SER A 262 -0.64 -5.33 -4.35
N LEU A 263 0.64 -5.60 -4.14
CA LEU A 263 1.60 -4.60 -3.65
C LEU A 263 2.60 -4.15 -4.71
N GLY A 264 2.56 -4.72 -5.93
CA GLY A 264 3.44 -4.34 -7.03
C GLY A 264 4.85 -4.90 -6.88
N GLY A 265 4.96 -6.16 -6.42
CA GLY A 265 6.21 -6.85 -6.12
C GLY A 265 6.62 -6.79 -4.63
N GLY A 266 5.75 -6.25 -3.77
CA GLY A 266 5.94 -6.17 -2.32
C GLY A 266 6.80 -5.01 -1.83
N GLY A 267 6.95 -4.90 -0.50
CA GLY A 267 7.53 -3.74 0.20
C GLY A 267 8.89 -3.26 -0.31
N LEU A 268 9.74 -4.19 -0.76
CA LEU A 268 11.10 -3.88 -1.22
C LEU A 268 11.18 -3.45 -2.68
N SER A 269 10.24 -3.88 -3.53
CA SER A 269 10.32 -3.68 -4.98
C SER A 269 9.22 -2.80 -5.58
N SER A 270 8.17 -2.54 -4.81
CA SER A 270 7.06 -1.68 -5.22
C SER A 270 7.50 -0.25 -5.49
N LEU A 271 6.95 0.32 -6.56
CA LEU A 271 7.14 1.74 -6.89
C LEU A 271 6.10 2.67 -6.26
N ARG A 272 5.10 2.11 -5.58
CA ARG A 272 3.99 2.83 -4.96
C ARG A 272 4.44 3.56 -3.68
N VAL A 273 3.63 4.50 -3.20
CA VAL A 273 3.82 5.14 -1.89
C VAL A 273 3.49 4.16 -0.76
N ASP A 274 2.35 3.47 -0.85
CA ASP A 274 1.96 2.43 0.10
C ASP A 274 2.42 1.06 -0.40
N ARG A 275 3.69 0.75 -0.14
CA ARG A 275 4.34 -0.49 -0.56
C ARG A 275 3.97 -1.70 0.31
N GLN A 276 3.43 -1.45 1.50
CA GLN A 276 3.13 -2.46 2.52
C GLN A 276 1.62 -2.67 2.71
N GLY A 277 0.79 -1.98 1.92
CA GLY A 277 -0.67 -2.06 2.01
C GLY A 277 -1.20 -1.58 3.36
N LYS A 278 -0.49 -0.71 4.07
CA LYS A 278 -0.87 -0.24 5.41
C LYS A 278 -2.14 0.60 5.41
N THR A 279 -2.50 1.15 4.25
CA THR A 279 -3.69 2.00 4.08
C THR A 279 -4.91 1.24 3.57
N TYR A 280 -4.76 -0.03 3.14
CA TYR A 280 -5.84 -0.75 2.44
C TYR A 280 -7.07 -0.96 3.30
N ALA A 281 -6.89 -1.29 4.59
CA ALA A 281 -8.02 -1.38 5.50
C ALA A 281 -8.75 -0.05 5.65
N GLN A 282 -8.02 1.07 5.73
CA GLN A 282 -8.63 2.40 5.81
C GLN A 282 -9.41 2.74 4.55
N MET A 283 -8.91 2.37 3.36
CA MET A 283 -9.66 2.56 2.11
C MET A 283 -11.00 1.83 2.11
N LEU A 284 -11.04 0.58 2.60
CA LEU A 284 -12.30 -0.17 2.70
C LEU A 284 -13.23 0.49 3.73
N LEU A 285 -12.69 0.83 4.91
CA LEU A 285 -13.45 1.42 6.01
C LEU A 285 -14.10 2.75 5.61
N SER A 286 -13.40 3.61 4.85
CA SER A 286 -13.90 4.92 4.43
C SER A 286 -14.67 4.91 3.10
N GLY A 287 -14.54 3.85 2.30
CA GLY A 287 -15.11 3.79 0.95
C GLY A 287 -16.29 2.85 0.75
N ILE A 288 -16.38 1.77 1.53
CA ILE A 288 -17.47 0.79 1.41
C ILE A 288 -18.60 1.15 2.39
N ALA A 289 -19.83 1.09 1.90
CA ALA A 289 -21.03 1.15 2.72
C ALA A 289 -21.71 -0.22 2.79
N VAL A 290 -22.29 -0.54 3.95
CA VAL A 290 -22.99 -1.80 4.22
C VAL A 290 -24.40 -1.51 4.73
N GLU A 291 -25.35 -2.38 4.42
CA GLU A 291 -26.73 -2.25 4.90
C GLU A 291 -26.88 -2.88 6.28
N VAL A 292 -27.36 -2.09 7.25
CA VAL A 292 -27.51 -2.49 8.65
C VAL A 292 -28.91 -2.11 9.15
N PRO A 293 -29.59 -2.95 9.94
CA PRO A 293 -30.91 -2.65 10.47
C PRO A 293 -30.92 -1.38 11.31
N ILE A 294 -31.92 -0.53 11.09
CA ILE A 294 -32.09 0.75 11.81
C ILE A 294 -32.13 0.53 13.33
N GLY A 295 -32.73 -0.57 13.80
CA GLY A 295 -32.77 -0.89 15.24
C GLY A 295 -31.41 -1.16 15.89
N LEU A 296 -30.37 -1.44 15.10
CA LEU A 296 -28.99 -1.56 15.60
C LEU A 296 -28.22 -0.22 15.57
N MET A 297 -28.75 0.79 14.88
CA MET A 297 -28.09 2.07 14.65
C MET A 297 -28.19 3.05 15.82
N ALA A 298 -29.18 2.90 16.71
CA ALA A 298 -29.41 3.79 17.86
C ALA A 298 -28.22 3.91 18.84
N LYS A 299 -27.21 3.05 18.73
CA LYS A 299 -25.96 3.13 19.50
C LYS A 299 -24.84 3.95 18.83
N LEU A 300 -25.00 4.33 17.57
CA LEU A 300 -23.98 5.05 16.79
C LEU A 300 -24.10 6.57 16.93
N ASP A 301 -25.22 7.08 17.44
CA ASP A 301 -25.50 8.53 17.60
C ASP A 301 -24.62 9.22 18.64
N GLY A 302 -23.90 8.47 19.48
CA GLY A 302 -22.88 9.02 20.41
C GLY A 302 -21.47 9.12 19.82
N TRP A 303 -21.28 8.79 18.53
CA TRP A 303 -19.97 8.76 17.88
C TRP A 303 -19.81 9.98 16.98
N GLU A 304 -19.65 11.17 17.59
CA GLU A 304 -19.21 12.36 16.85
C GLU A 304 -17.74 12.21 16.44
N PHE A 305 -17.43 12.60 15.21
CA PHE A 305 -16.13 12.42 14.54
C PHE A 305 -14.96 13.19 15.19
N GLU A 306 -15.18 13.91 16.31
CA GLU A 306 -14.18 14.78 16.92
C GLU A 306 -12.98 14.04 17.57
N HIS A 307 -13.07 12.72 17.80
CA HIS A 307 -12.06 12.01 18.61
C HIS A 307 -11.44 10.75 17.98
N ALA A 308 -11.55 10.56 16.65
CA ALA A 308 -11.04 9.35 16.01
C ALA A 308 -10.21 9.61 14.75
N ILE A 309 -9.06 10.28 14.92
CA ILE A 309 -7.85 10.13 14.09
C ILE A 309 -6.63 10.20 15.01
#